data_AF-A0A3D4B058-F1
#
_entry.id   AF-A0A3D4B058-F1
#
_cell.length_a   1.000
_cell.length_b   1.000
_cell.length_c   1.000
_cell.angle_alpha   90.00
_cell.angle_beta   90.00
_cell.angle_gamma   90.00
#
_symmetry.space_group_name_H-M   'P 1'
#
loop_
_entity.id
_entity.type
_entity.pdbx_description
1 polymer ?
#
loop_
_entity_poly.entity_id
_entity_poly.type
_entity_poly.pdbx_seq_one_letter_code
_entity_poly.pdbx_strand_id
1 'polypeptide(L)'
;MDAWVIGAKSVFLAVIILITAWALVAACRELQTADYMVSITTGLLSPYLVPALTFIISALVSFSTGTSWGTMALIMPLVVPLTVGLSQDAGIADDSAYVLLLATISGVLSGAVWGDHCSPISDTTIMSSMATGADHIDHVRTQAPYALLVGFVGIVVGDLPVAFGMSPWFSLGIGAITLLAVLFIFGKSAEEAVT
;
A
#
# COMPACT_ATOMS: atom_id res chain seq x y z
N MET A 1 34.51 6.09 12.02
CA MET A 1 33.92 7.39 11.67
C MET A 1 33.34 7.35 10.24
N ASP A 2 34.07 6.81 9.27
CA ASP A 2 33.62 6.73 7.87
C ASP A 2 32.36 5.90 7.64
N ALA A 3 32.25 4.73 8.28
CA ALA A 3 31.04 3.91 8.21
C ALA A 3 29.79 4.64 8.72
N TRP A 4 29.95 5.49 9.75
CA TRP A 4 28.85 6.32 10.27
C TRP A 4 28.45 7.41 9.27
N VAL A 5 29.43 8.09 8.63
CA VAL A 5 29.15 9.10 7.60
C VAL A 5 28.47 8.48 6.38
N ILE A 6 28.89 7.29 5.96
CA ILE A 6 28.27 6.55 4.85
C ILE A 6 26.82 6.18 5.20
N GLY A 7 26.60 5.66 6.42
CA GLY A 7 25.25 5.37 6.91
C GLY A 7 24.37 6.63 7.01
N ALA A 8 24.91 7.74 7.49
CA ALA A 8 24.18 9.01 7.55
C ALA A 8 23.78 9.52 6.16
N LYS A 9 24.64 9.32 5.15
CA LYS A 9 24.31 9.65 3.75
C LYS A 9 23.20 8.77 3.18
N SER A 10 23.13 7.48 3.54
CA SER A 10 22.10 6.58 3.00
C SER A 10 20.69 6.87 3.53
N VAL A 11 20.54 7.49 4.70
CA VAL A 11 19.23 7.93 5.23
C VAL A 11 18.85 9.36 4.86
N PHE A 12 19.72 10.11 4.20
CA PHE A 12 19.47 11.53 3.89
C PHE A 12 18.20 11.75 3.05
N LEU A 13 17.94 10.87 2.07
CA LEU A 13 16.71 10.93 1.27
C LEU A 13 15.46 10.72 2.15
N ALA A 14 15.50 9.77 3.09
CA ALA A 14 14.40 9.53 4.02
C ALA A 14 14.14 10.75 4.91
N VAL A 15 15.19 11.44 5.36
CA VAL A 15 15.06 12.69 6.13
C VAL A 15 14.36 13.79 5.32
N ILE A 16 14.73 13.97 4.05
CA ILE A 16 14.06 14.94 3.16
C ILE A 16 12.58 14.59 3.02
N ILE A 17 12.26 13.33 2.73
CA ILE A 17 10.86 12.86 2.58
C ILE A 17 10.05 13.17 3.85
N LEU A 18 10.59 12.90 5.04
CA LEU A 18 9.91 13.17 6.30
C LEU A 18 9.66 14.66 6.53
N ILE A 19 10.64 15.52 6.24
CA ILE A 19 10.48 16.98 6.37
C ILE A 19 9.41 17.48 5.40
N THR A 20 9.43 17.03 4.15
CA THR A 20 8.41 17.38 3.15
C THR A 20 7.03 16.85 3.55
N ALA A 21 6.95 15.65 4.13
CA ALA A 21 5.70 15.09 4.64
C ALA A 21 5.11 15.96 5.76
N TRP A 22 5.92 16.44 6.70
CA TRP A 22 5.45 17.34 7.76
C TRP A 22 4.99 18.70 7.21
N ALA A 23 5.70 19.24 6.23
CA ALA A 23 5.28 20.46 5.55
C ALA A 23 3.92 20.28 4.85
N LEU A 24 3.72 19.14 4.17
CA LEU A 24 2.45 18.79 3.55
C LEU A 24 1.33 18.63 4.59
N VAL A 25 1.58 17.92 5.70
CA VAL A 25 0.62 17.78 6.81
C VAL A 25 0.20 19.15 7.34
N ALA A 26 1.16 20.07 7.53
CA ALA A 26 0.87 21.42 8.01
C ALA A 26 0.00 22.20 7.01
N ALA A 27 0.34 22.15 5.72
CA ALA A 27 -0.46 22.78 4.67
C ALA A 27 -1.89 22.20 4.58
N CYS A 28 -2.03 20.87 4.65
CA CYS A 28 -3.34 20.21 4.64
C CYS A 28 -4.20 20.60 5.85
N ARG A 29 -3.58 20.80 7.02
CA ARG A 29 -4.26 21.30 8.22
C ARG A 29 -4.71 22.74 8.03
N GLU A 30 -3.85 23.62 7.52
CA GLU A 30 -4.18 25.03 7.29
C GLU A 30 -5.31 25.19 6.26
N LEU A 31 -5.31 24.36 5.22
CA LEU A 31 -6.35 24.33 4.19
C LEU A 31 -7.62 23.58 4.61
N GLN A 32 -7.68 23.01 5.81
CA GLN A 32 -8.79 22.15 6.27
C GLN A 32 -9.14 21.07 5.24
N THR A 33 -8.11 20.45 4.64
CA THR A 33 -8.27 19.50 3.52
C THR A 33 -9.12 18.30 3.91
N ALA A 34 -9.05 17.86 5.17
CA ALA A 34 -9.87 16.78 5.68
C ALA A 34 -11.36 17.12 5.61
N ASP A 35 -11.77 18.27 6.15
CA ASP A 35 -13.17 18.70 6.16
C ASP A 35 -13.68 18.90 4.74
N TYR A 36 -12.86 19.46 3.86
CA TYR A 36 -13.19 19.57 2.44
C TYR A 36 -13.42 18.21 1.80
N MET A 37 -12.50 17.25 1.99
CA MET A 37 -12.65 15.91 1.43
C MET A 37 -13.87 15.18 1.97
N VAL A 38 -14.15 15.28 3.27
CA VAL A 38 -15.38 14.73 3.87
C VAL A 38 -16.60 15.38 3.22
N SER A 39 -16.64 16.71 3.10
CA SER A 39 -17.80 17.43 2.54
C SER A 39 -18.16 17.01 1.11
N ILE A 40 -17.18 16.66 0.28
CA ILE A 40 -17.40 16.23 -1.11
C ILE A 40 -17.58 14.71 -1.25
N THR A 41 -17.26 13.93 -0.21
CA THR A 41 -17.36 12.46 -0.26
C THR A 41 -18.51 11.91 0.59
N THR A 42 -19.04 12.67 1.54
CA THR A 42 -20.23 12.33 2.32
C THR A 42 -21.39 11.99 1.39
N GLY A 43 -22.03 10.84 1.63
CA GLY A 43 -23.13 10.32 0.81
C GLY A 43 -22.70 9.67 -0.52
N LEU A 44 -21.45 9.84 -0.97
CA LEU A 44 -20.90 9.20 -2.16
C LEU A 44 -19.97 8.03 -1.83
N LEU A 45 -19.20 8.15 -0.75
CA LEU A 45 -18.17 7.19 -0.37
C LEU A 45 -18.52 6.52 0.96
N SER A 46 -18.63 5.19 0.93
CA SER A 46 -18.75 4.41 2.16
C SER A 46 -17.40 4.33 2.88
N PRO A 47 -17.35 4.59 4.21
CA PRO A 47 -16.12 4.42 5.00
C PRO A 47 -15.51 3.02 4.87
N TYR A 48 -16.35 2.00 4.67
CA TYR A 48 -15.93 0.60 4.51
C TYR A 48 -15.14 0.32 3.22
N LEU A 49 -15.23 1.19 2.22
CA LEU A 49 -14.47 1.06 0.97
C LEU A 49 -13.13 1.79 1.01
N VAL A 50 -12.92 2.66 2.00
CA VAL A 50 -11.71 3.49 2.11
C VAL A 50 -10.44 2.63 2.13
N PRO A 51 -10.33 1.54 2.92
CA PRO A 51 -9.12 0.71 2.92
C PRO A 51 -8.72 0.20 1.54
N ALA A 52 -9.66 -0.43 0.81
CA ALA A 52 -9.41 -0.97 -0.52
C ALA A 52 -9.07 0.12 -1.56
N LEU A 53 -9.77 1.26 -1.52
CA LEU A 53 -9.49 2.37 -2.43
C LEU A 53 -8.12 2.99 -2.16
N THR A 54 -7.74 3.14 -0.89
CA THR A 54 -6.42 3.66 -0.54
C THR A 54 -5.31 2.70 -0.94
N PHE A 55 -5.50 1.38 -0.83
CA PHE A 55 -4.59 0.41 -1.43
C PHE A 55 -4.38 0.66 -2.92
N ILE A 56 -5.47 0.78 -3.69
CA ILE A 56 -5.41 0.96 -5.15
C ILE A 56 -4.72 2.28 -5.50
N ILE A 57 -5.07 3.38 -4.83
CA ILE A 57 -4.48 4.69 -5.10
C ILE A 57 -2.99 4.68 -4.75
N SER A 58 -2.61 4.15 -3.58
CA SER A 58 -1.21 4.02 -3.19
C SER A 58 -0.43 3.11 -4.14
N ALA A 59 -1.02 2.02 -4.59
CA ALA A 59 -0.43 1.15 -5.60
C ALA A 59 -0.14 1.88 -6.92
N LEU A 60 -1.10 2.66 -7.43
CA LEU A 60 -0.93 3.40 -8.69
C LEU A 60 0.11 4.53 -8.57
N VAL A 61 0.08 5.29 -7.47
CA VAL A 61 1.06 6.35 -7.20
C VAL A 61 2.46 5.75 -7.06
N SER A 62 2.61 4.69 -6.27
CA SER A 62 3.91 4.06 -6.04
C SER A 62 4.44 3.36 -7.29
N PHE A 63 3.59 2.70 -8.07
CA PHE A 63 3.96 2.13 -9.37
C PHE A 63 4.49 3.21 -10.33
N SER A 64 3.84 4.38 -10.34
CA SER A 64 4.18 5.48 -11.24
C SER A 64 5.41 6.27 -10.79
N THR A 65 5.73 6.26 -9.50
CA THR A 65 6.85 7.02 -8.92
C THR A 65 8.06 6.16 -8.58
N GLY A 66 7.90 4.83 -8.53
CA GLY A 66 8.95 3.88 -8.17
C GLY A 66 9.40 3.97 -6.70
N THR A 67 8.54 4.48 -5.80
CA THR A 67 8.89 4.63 -4.39
C THR A 67 7.73 4.33 -3.44
N SER A 68 7.96 3.42 -2.49
CA SER A 68 7.04 3.09 -1.41
C SER A 68 6.98 4.20 -0.35
N TRP A 69 8.13 4.58 0.22
CA TRP A 69 8.22 5.59 1.29
C TRP A 69 7.71 6.96 0.87
N GLY A 70 8.01 7.41 -0.35
CA GLY A 70 7.48 8.67 -0.88
C GLY A 70 5.95 8.64 -0.98
N THR A 71 5.39 7.52 -1.41
CA THR A 71 3.94 7.33 -1.50
C THR A 71 3.28 7.31 -0.13
N MET A 72 3.85 6.60 0.85
CA MET A 72 3.32 6.58 2.23
C MET A 72 3.32 7.99 2.85
N ALA A 73 4.42 8.72 2.67
CA ALA A 73 4.57 10.11 3.13
C ALA A 73 3.55 11.07 2.50
N LEU A 74 3.21 10.86 1.22
CA LEU A 74 2.23 11.65 0.48
C LEU A 74 0.79 11.33 0.89
N ILE A 75 0.44 10.03 0.98
CA ILE A 75 -0.96 9.58 1.10
C ILE A 75 -1.44 9.58 2.56
N MET A 76 -0.60 9.18 3.53
CA MET A 76 -1.00 9.09 4.94
C MET A 76 -1.62 10.39 5.51
N PRO A 77 -1.04 11.58 5.27
CA PRO A 77 -1.59 12.85 5.75
C PRO A 77 -3.02 13.14 5.27
N LEU A 78 -3.43 12.55 4.15
CA LEU A 78 -4.72 12.78 3.53
C LEU A 78 -5.74 11.74 4.01
N VAL A 79 -5.39 10.46 3.95
CA VAL A 79 -6.36 9.38 4.17
C VAL A 79 -6.69 9.14 5.63
N VAL A 80 -5.75 9.40 6.54
CA VAL A 80 -5.96 9.27 7.99
C VAL A 80 -7.08 10.20 8.46
N PRO A 81 -7.01 11.52 8.26
CA PRO A 81 -8.08 12.41 8.71
C PRO A 81 -9.37 12.22 7.90
N LEU A 82 -9.29 11.83 6.62
CA LEU A 82 -10.48 11.46 5.83
C LEU A 82 -11.24 10.28 6.46
N THR A 83 -10.52 9.21 6.82
CA THR A 83 -11.13 8.00 7.40
C THR A 83 -11.79 8.31 8.73
N VAL A 84 -11.12 9.11 9.58
CA VAL A 84 -11.67 9.55 10.86
C VAL A 84 -12.93 10.38 10.65
N GLY A 85 -12.89 11.38 9.77
CA GLY A 85 -14.03 12.25 9.50
C GLY A 85 -15.23 11.51 8.92
N LEU A 86 -15.00 10.64 7.93
CA LEU A 86 -16.06 9.80 7.34
C LEU A 86 -16.66 8.81 8.34
N SER A 87 -15.84 8.24 9.23
CA SER A 87 -16.34 7.32 10.27
C SER A 87 -17.23 8.03 11.29
N GLN A 88 -16.85 9.26 11.67
CA GLN A 88 -17.64 10.10 12.57
C GLN A 88 -18.96 10.55 11.92
N ASP A 89 -18.90 11.02 10.68
CA ASP A 89 -20.09 11.45 9.91
C ASP A 89 -21.08 10.29 9.71
N ALA A 90 -20.58 9.08 9.44
CA ALA A 90 -21.40 7.88 9.30
C ALA A 90 -21.88 7.29 10.64
N GLY A 91 -21.51 7.86 11.79
CA GLY A 91 -21.91 7.37 13.12
C GLY A 91 -21.37 5.98 13.46
N ILE A 92 -20.20 5.62 12.93
CA ILE A 92 -19.57 4.31 13.18
C ILE A 92 -19.04 4.29 14.62
N ALA A 93 -19.32 3.20 15.36
CA ALA A 93 -18.84 3.02 16.72
C ALA A 93 -17.30 3.04 16.80
N ASP A 94 -16.75 3.62 17.88
CA ASP A 94 -15.32 3.87 18.05
C ASP A 94 -14.43 2.63 17.77
N ASP A 95 -14.83 1.46 18.25
CA ASP A 95 -14.09 0.21 18.03
C ASP A 95 -14.01 -0.16 16.54
N SER A 96 -15.11 0.00 15.80
CA SER A 96 -15.17 -0.28 14.37
C SER A 96 -14.45 0.81 13.55
N ALA A 97 -14.56 2.06 13.97
CA ALA A 97 -13.83 3.18 13.35
C ALA A 97 -12.31 3.01 13.52
N TYR A 98 -11.86 2.50 14.67
CA TYR A 98 -10.45 2.19 14.90
C TYR A 98 -9.96 1.05 13.98
N VAL A 99 -10.75 -0.01 13.82
CA VAL A 99 -10.42 -1.09 12.85
C VAL A 99 -10.35 -0.54 11.42
N LEU A 100 -11.30 0.31 11.01
CA LEU A 100 -11.26 0.96 9.70
C LEU A 100 -10.01 1.83 9.50
N LEU A 101 -9.64 2.61 10.51
CA LEU A 101 -8.42 3.43 10.46
C LEU A 101 -7.18 2.55 10.28
N LEU A 102 -7.05 1.47 11.05
CA LEU A 102 -5.93 0.53 10.91
C LEU A 102 -5.93 -0.16 9.55
N ALA A 103 -7.10 -0.56 9.05
CA ALA A 103 -7.24 -1.14 7.71
C ALA A 103 -6.84 -0.15 6.61
N THR A 104 -7.22 1.13 6.73
CA THR A 104 -6.79 2.17 5.78
C THR A 104 -5.28 2.40 5.83
N ILE A 105 -4.69 2.48 7.02
CA ILE A 105 -3.23 2.59 7.18
C ILE A 105 -2.54 1.37 6.54
N SER A 106 -3.05 0.17 6.79
CA SER A 106 -2.58 -1.07 6.16
C SER A 106 -2.69 -0.99 4.64
N GLY A 107 -3.82 -0.53 4.09
CA GLY A 107 -4.05 -0.35 2.66
C GLY A 107 -3.00 0.56 2.03
N VAL A 108 -2.69 1.70 2.65
CA VAL A 108 -1.62 2.60 2.17
C VAL A 108 -0.26 1.92 2.20
N LEU A 109 0.09 1.24 3.30
CA LEU A 109 1.38 0.57 3.44
C LEU A 109 1.54 -0.55 2.40
N SER A 110 0.56 -1.44 2.33
CA SER A 110 0.55 -2.58 1.40
C SER A 110 0.47 -2.13 -0.04
N GLY A 111 -0.38 -1.15 -0.38
CA GLY A 111 -0.51 -0.60 -1.71
C GLY A 111 0.78 0.08 -2.18
N ALA A 112 1.41 0.89 -1.31
CA ALA A 112 2.68 1.54 -1.63
C ALA A 112 3.80 0.51 -1.87
N VAL A 113 3.93 -0.52 -1.03
CA VAL A 113 4.94 -1.59 -1.26
C VAL A 113 4.64 -2.37 -2.53
N TRP A 114 3.37 -2.69 -2.77
CA TRP A 114 2.94 -3.41 -3.97
C TRP A 114 3.29 -2.64 -5.26
N GLY A 115 3.02 -1.33 -5.29
CA GLY A 115 3.30 -0.49 -6.45
C GLY A 115 4.80 -0.37 -6.73
N ASP A 116 5.59 -0.16 -5.68
CA ASP A 116 7.06 -0.12 -5.72
C ASP A 116 7.63 -1.42 -6.32
N HIS A 117 7.17 -2.57 -5.83
CA HIS A 117 7.59 -3.90 -6.29
C HIS A 117 7.31 -4.16 -7.77
N CYS A 118 6.22 -3.60 -8.30
CA CYS A 118 5.83 -3.80 -9.70
C CYS A 118 6.43 -2.74 -10.64
N SER A 119 6.98 -1.65 -10.11
CA SER A 119 7.39 -0.52 -10.92
C SER A 119 8.68 -0.80 -11.70
N PRO A 120 8.71 -0.56 -13.03
CA PRO A 120 9.93 -0.66 -13.83
C PRO A 120 10.92 0.48 -13.58
N ILE A 121 10.56 1.46 -12.75
CA ILE A 121 11.46 2.58 -12.41
C ILE A 121 11.84 2.58 -10.93
N SER A 122 11.41 1.57 -10.17
CA SER A 122 11.76 1.46 -8.75
C SER A 122 13.23 1.08 -8.57
N ASP A 123 13.89 1.76 -7.63
CA ASP A 123 15.25 1.45 -7.19
C ASP A 123 15.37 0.00 -6.71
N THR A 124 14.34 -0.53 -6.03
CA THR A 124 14.33 -1.91 -5.52
C THR A 124 14.21 -2.93 -6.65
N THR A 125 13.37 -2.65 -7.65
CA THR A 125 13.22 -3.49 -8.85
C THR A 125 14.48 -3.47 -9.71
N ILE A 126 15.07 -2.30 -9.93
CA ILE A 126 16.33 -2.13 -10.67
C ILE A 126 17.44 -2.91 -9.96
N MET A 127 17.63 -2.69 -8.65
CA MET A 127 18.67 -3.38 -7.89
C MET A 127 18.46 -4.91 -7.88
N SER A 128 17.21 -5.38 -7.78
CA SER A 128 16.90 -6.81 -7.81
C SER A 128 17.22 -7.45 -9.16
N SER A 129 16.87 -6.81 -10.27
CA SER A 129 17.22 -7.29 -11.62
C SER A 129 18.74 -7.32 -11.84
N MET A 130 19.47 -6.28 -11.43
CA MET A 130 20.94 -6.25 -11.55
C MET A 130 21.61 -7.32 -10.67
N ALA A 131 21.16 -7.50 -9.43
CA ALA A 131 21.74 -8.48 -8.51
C ALA A 131 21.51 -9.94 -8.96
N THR A 132 20.42 -10.19 -9.69
CA THR A 132 20.08 -11.52 -10.21
C THR A 132 20.58 -11.77 -11.64
N GLY A 133 21.11 -10.75 -12.31
CA GLY A 133 21.56 -10.83 -13.71
C GLY A 133 20.41 -11.01 -14.72
N ALA A 134 19.17 -10.73 -14.31
CA ALA A 134 17.99 -10.80 -15.17
C ALA A 134 17.89 -9.55 -16.05
N ASP A 135 17.34 -9.71 -17.27
CA ASP A 135 16.88 -8.55 -18.02
C ASP A 135 15.81 -7.80 -17.19
N HIS A 136 15.95 -6.48 -17.12
CA HIS A 136 15.14 -5.67 -16.25
C HIS A 136 13.64 -5.74 -16.59
N ILE A 137 13.30 -5.74 -17.88
CA ILE A 137 11.91 -5.79 -18.32
C ILE A 137 11.33 -7.20 -18.14
N ASP A 138 12.14 -8.24 -18.35
CA ASP A 138 11.70 -9.61 -18.10
C ASP A 138 11.48 -9.86 -16.60
N HIS A 139 12.32 -9.30 -15.72
CA HIS A 139 12.09 -9.33 -14.28
C HIS A 139 10.74 -8.71 -13.91
N VAL A 140 10.43 -7.51 -14.40
CA VAL A 140 9.14 -6.84 -14.13
C VAL A 140 7.96 -7.66 -14.68
N ARG A 141 8.06 -8.13 -15.92
CA ARG A 141 6.99 -8.88 -16.58
C ARG A 141 6.69 -10.20 -15.89
N THR A 142 7.72 -10.88 -15.39
CA THR A 142 7.53 -12.16 -14.68
C THR A 142 6.95 -11.95 -13.28
N GLN A 143 7.25 -10.84 -12.61
CA GLN A 143 6.70 -10.52 -11.28
C GLN A 143 5.23 -10.04 -11.34
N ALA A 144 4.84 -9.29 -12.37
CA ALA A 144 3.53 -8.63 -12.44
C ALA A 144 2.32 -9.58 -12.25
N PRO A 145 2.26 -10.79 -12.85
CA PRO A 145 1.14 -11.71 -12.63
C PRO A 145 0.99 -12.16 -11.17
N TYR A 146 2.11 -12.44 -10.48
CA TYR A 146 2.10 -12.82 -9.07
C TYR A 146 1.67 -11.65 -8.20
N ALA A 147 2.19 -10.45 -8.48
CA ALA A 147 1.81 -9.27 -7.75
C ALA A 147 0.32 -8.97 -7.93
N LEU A 148 -0.22 -9.01 -9.15
CA LEU A 148 -1.65 -8.81 -9.41
C LEU A 148 -2.52 -9.79 -8.63
N LEU A 149 -2.13 -11.08 -8.58
CA LEU A 149 -2.82 -12.08 -7.78
C LEU A 149 -2.81 -11.73 -6.30
N VAL A 150 -1.64 -11.42 -5.73
CA VAL A 150 -1.50 -11.09 -4.30
C VAL A 150 -2.24 -9.80 -3.95
N GLY A 151 -2.20 -8.78 -4.81
CA GLY A 151 -2.94 -7.53 -4.63
C GLY A 151 -4.46 -7.77 -4.67
N PHE A 152 -4.94 -8.57 -5.62
CA PHE A 152 -6.35 -8.94 -5.69
C PHE A 152 -6.82 -9.70 -4.44
N VAL A 153 -6.06 -10.71 -4.01
CA VAL A 153 -6.37 -11.47 -2.78
C VAL A 153 -6.31 -10.56 -1.55
N GLY A 154 -5.32 -9.67 -1.49
CA GLY A 154 -5.19 -8.68 -0.41
C GLY A 154 -6.43 -7.79 -0.28
N ILE A 155 -6.96 -7.28 -1.38
CA ILE A 155 -8.17 -6.46 -1.38
C ILE A 155 -9.41 -7.29 -1.01
N VAL A 156 -9.61 -8.44 -1.67
CA VAL A 156 -10.86 -9.21 -1.59
C VAL A 156 -10.98 -10.02 -0.30
N VAL A 157 -9.86 -10.51 0.24
CA VAL A 157 -9.82 -11.35 1.45
C VAL A 157 -9.33 -10.58 2.68
N GLY A 158 -8.50 -9.56 2.47
CA GLY A 158 -7.95 -8.69 3.52
C GLY A 158 -8.77 -7.42 3.71
N ASP A 159 -8.52 -6.41 2.86
CA ASP A 159 -8.99 -5.04 3.08
C ASP A 159 -10.52 -4.94 3.21
N LEU A 160 -11.27 -5.52 2.28
CA LEU A 160 -12.73 -5.46 2.30
C LEU A 160 -13.32 -6.22 3.49
N PRO A 161 -13.01 -7.52 3.74
CA PRO A 161 -13.60 -8.22 4.87
C PRO A 161 -13.24 -7.61 6.21
N VAL A 162 -11.98 -7.17 6.40
CA VAL A 162 -11.56 -6.51 7.64
C VAL A 162 -12.31 -5.19 7.84
N ALA A 163 -12.53 -4.41 6.79
CA ALA A 163 -13.34 -3.20 6.86
C ALA A 163 -14.78 -3.51 7.33
N PHE A 164 -15.38 -4.62 6.86
CA PHE A 164 -16.71 -5.08 7.29
C PHE A 164 -16.73 -5.80 8.66
N GLY A 165 -15.63 -5.75 9.42
CA GLY A 165 -15.55 -6.27 10.78
C GLY A 165 -15.01 -7.71 10.89
N MET A 166 -14.50 -8.30 9.82
CA MET A 166 -13.75 -9.56 9.92
C MET A 166 -12.48 -9.33 10.74
N SER A 167 -12.18 -10.27 11.64
CA SER A 167 -10.95 -10.21 12.40
C SER A 167 -9.73 -10.32 11.48
N PRO A 168 -8.71 -9.45 11.60
CA PRO A 168 -7.51 -9.47 10.75
C PRO A 168 -6.80 -10.81 10.73
N TRP A 169 -6.76 -11.52 11.86
CA TRP A 169 -6.12 -12.84 11.97
C TRP A 169 -6.81 -13.90 11.10
N PHE A 170 -8.14 -13.85 11.03
CA PHE A 170 -8.90 -14.74 10.16
C PHE A 170 -8.68 -14.40 8.69
N SER A 171 -8.71 -13.12 8.32
CA SER A 171 -8.40 -12.68 6.96
C SER A 171 -7.00 -13.11 6.51
N LEU A 172 -5.99 -12.98 7.38
CA LEU A 172 -4.63 -13.46 7.11
C LEU A 172 -4.58 -14.98 6.89
N GLY A 173 -5.28 -15.75 7.73
CA GLY A 173 -5.36 -17.20 7.59
C GLY A 173 -6.01 -17.64 6.28
N ILE A 174 -7.16 -17.05 5.93
CA ILE A 174 -7.86 -17.33 4.67
C ILE A 174 -7.02 -16.88 3.47
N GLY A 175 -6.37 -15.72 3.56
CA GLY A 175 -5.47 -15.21 2.52
C GLY A 175 -4.30 -16.16 2.26
N ALA A 176 -3.63 -16.64 3.30
CA ALA A 176 -2.54 -17.60 3.18
C ALA A 176 -3.00 -18.92 2.54
N ILE A 177 -4.14 -19.47 2.99
CA ILE A 177 -4.72 -20.68 2.42
C ILE A 177 -5.08 -20.47 0.95
N THR A 178 -5.64 -19.32 0.60
CA THR A 178 -6.04 -18.98 -0.77
C THR A 178 -4.81 -18.92 -1.69
N LEU A 179 -3.75 -18.22 -1.27
CA LEU A 179 -2.51 -18.12 -2.04
C LEU A 179 -1.82 -19.49 -2.20
N LEU A 180 -1.77 -20.29 -1.13
CA LEU A 180 -1.25 -21.65 -1.20
C LEU A 180 -2.09 -22.53 -2.14
N ALA A 181 -3.41 -22.46 -2.07
CA ALA A 181 -4.29 -23.21 -2.96
C ALA A 181 -4.07 -22.83 -4.42
N VAL A 182 -3.98 -21.53 -4.72
CA VAL A 182 -3.68 -21.06 -6.09
C VAL A 182 -2.31 -21.57 -6.54
N LEU A 183 -1.28 -21.52 -5.68
CA LEU A 183 0.04 -22.05 -5.97
C LEU A 183 0.01 -23.56 -6.26
N PHE A 184 -0.71 -24.36 -5.48
CA PHE A 184 -0.78 -25.81 -5.70
C PHE A 184 -1.64 -26.23 -6.89
N ILE A 185 -2.64 -25.43 -7.27
CA ILE A 185 -3.55 -25.74 -8.40
C ILE A 185 -2.96 -25.27 -9.73
N PHE A 186 -2.35 -24.08 -9.76
CA PHE A 186 -1.87 -23.44 -11.00
C PHE A 186 -0.34 -23.34 -11.10
N GLY A 187 0.38 -23.54 -10.00
CA GLY A 187 1.83 -23.53 -10.01
C GLY A 187 2.39 -24.69 -10.81
N LYS A 188 3.42 -24.40 -11.61
CA LYS A 188 4.20 -25.39 -12.34
C LYS A 188 5.57 -25.52 -11.70
N SER A 189 6.18 -26.70 -11.80
CA SER A 189 7.56 -26.87 -11.35
C SER A 189 8.49 -26.02 -12.24
N ALA A 190 9.59 -25.53 -11.66
CA ALA A 190 10.59 -24.77 -12.42
C ALA A 190 11.23 -25.62 -13.54
N GLU A 191 11.26 -26.95 -13.38
CA GLU A 191 11.83 -27.89 -14.35
C GLU A 191 10.90 -28.11 -15.56
N GLU A 192 9.58 -28.13 -15.35
CA GLU A 192 8.57 -28.26 -16.41
C GLU A 192 8.41 -27.00 -17.27
N ALA A 193 8.82 -25.82 -16.76
CA ALA A 193 8.70 -24.56 -17.49
C ALA A 193 9.82 -24.32 -18.52
N VAL A 194 10.90 -25.11 -18.47
CA VAL A 194 12.10 -24.98 -19.32
C VAL A 194 12.17 -26.08 -20.39
N THR A 195 11.21 -27.02 -20.39
CA THR A 195 11.05 -28.06 -21.42
C THR A 195 9.97 -27.70 -22.42
#